data_AF-A0A511R554-F1
#
_entry.id   AF-A0A511R554-F1
#
_cell.length_a   1.000
_cell.length_b   1.000
_cell.length_c   1.000
_cell.angle_alpha   90.00
_cell.angle_beta   90.00
_cell.angle_gamma   90.00
#
_symmetry.space_group_name_H-M   'P 1'
#
loop_
_entity.id
_entity.type
_entity.pdbx_description
1 polymer ?
#
loop_
_entity_poly.entity_id
_entity_poly.type
_entity_poly.pdbx_seq_one_letter_code
_entity_poly.pdbx_strand_id
1 'polypeptide(L)' 'MLPTTHCGRCRRQLITAAERRVLEFVARGYTNYQIAQALTISIDTVSLHRSKVMRKLGLRKPNELKRFAEGYIQLKE' A
#
# COMPACT_ATOMS: atom_id res chain seq x y z
N MET A 1 -13.86 -12.17 10.30
CA MET A 1 -14.01 -10.70 10.35
C MET A 1 -13.06 -10.17 11.40
N LEU A 2 -11.94 -9.55 11.01
CA LEU A 2 -10.97 -9.01 11.98
C LEU A 2 -11.33 -7.57 12.34
N PRO A 3 -11.44 -7.24 13.65
CA PRO A 3 -11.73 -5.89 14.11
C PRO A 3 -10.50 -5.01 13.90
N THR A 4 -10.66 -3.90 13.18
CA THR A 4 -9.61 -2.88 13.06
C THR A 4 -9.71 -1.94 14.26
N THR A 5 -9.32 -2.46 15.43
CA THR A 5 -9.23 -1.68 16.66
C THR A 5 -8.12 -0.63 16.53
N HIS A 6 -8.57 0.60 16.31
CA HIS A 6 -7.79 1.81 16.24
C HIS A 6 -7.32 2.20 17.65
N CYS A 7 -6.00 2.27 17.91
CA CYS A 7 -5.47 3.06 19.03
C CYS A 7 -4.91 4.37 18.48
N GLY A 8 -5.66 5.46 18.68
CA GLY A 8 -5.45 6.77 18.06
C GLY A 8 -4.26 7.59 18.55
N ARG A 9 -3.10 6.99 18.90
CA ARG A 9 -1.95 7.78 19.40
C ARG A 9 -0.53 7.35 19.02
N CYS A 10 -0.31 6.35 18.17
CA CYS A 10 1.04 6.06 17.66
C CYS A 10 1.22 6.56 16.21
N ARG A 11 1.88 7.71 16.09
CA ARG A 11 2.08 8.54 14.87
C ARG A 11 3.03 7.95 13.81
N ARG A 12 3.11 6.61 13.71
CA ARG A 12 3.79 5.87 12.63
C ARG A 12 2.92 4.67 12.32
N GLN A 13 1.90 4.88 11.50
CA GLN A 13 0.97 3.81 11.14
C GLN A 13 1.74 2.69 10.46
N LEU A 14 1.85 1.56 11.16
CA LEU A 14 2.38 0.31 10.62
C LEU A 14 1.51 -0.10 9.43
N ILE A 15 2.02 0.20 8.23
CA ILE A 15 1.50 -0.35 6.98
C ILE A 15 1.40 -1.87 7.16
N THR A 16 0.21 -2.43 6.96
CA THR A 16 -0.02 -3.87 7.16
C THR A 16 0.76 -4.68 6.12
N ALA A 17 0.98 -5.97 6.36
CA ALA A 17 1.73 -6.82 5.45
C ALA A 17 1.15 -6.84 4.01
N ALA A 18 -0.19 -6.82 3.87
CA ALA A 18 -0.85 -6.78 2.56
C ALA A 18 -0.63 -5.43 1.85
N GLU A 19 -0.76 -4.33 2.58
CA GLU A 19 -0.51 -2.99 2.08
C GLU A 19 0.96 -2.77 1.68
N ARG A 20 1.89 -3.34 2.45
CA ARG A 20 3.33 -3.32 2.15
C ARG A 20 3.63 -4.08 0.87
N ARG A 21 3.05 -5.27 0.68
CA ARG A 21 3.19 -6.03 -0.56
C ARG A 21 2.73 -5.22 -1.77
N VAL A 22 1.57 -4.58 -1.69
CA VAL A 22 1.07 -3.71 -2.77
C VAL A 22 2.04 -2.54 -3.04
N LEU A 23 2.55 -1.90 -1.98
CA LEU A 23 3.58 -0.85 -2.10
C LEU A 23 4.85 -1.35 -2.80
N GLU A 24 5.35 -2.54 -2.46
CA GLU A 24 6.55 -3.11 -3.08
C GLU A 24 6.36 -3.30 -4.59
N PHE A 25 5.20 -3.78 -5.04
CA PHE A 25 4.94 -3.90 -6.48
C PHE A 25 4.75 -2.54 -7.16
N VAL A 26 4.10 -1.58 -6.48
CA VAL A 26 3.92 -0.21 -7.01
C VAL A 26 5.27 0.48 -7.22
N ALA A 27 6.20 0.34 -6.28
CA ALA A 27 7.55 0.87 -6.38
C ALA A 27 8.31 0.27 -7.57
N ARG A 28 8.10 -1.03 -7.85
CA ARG A 28 8.66 -1.71 -9.02
C ARG A 28 7.98 -1.34 -10.34
N GLY A 29 6.93 -0.50 -10.31
CA GLY A 29 6.22 -0.05 -11.50
C GLY A 29 5.12 -1.00 -12.01
N TYR A 30 4.67 -1.95 -11.19
CA TYR A 30 3.61 -2.89 -11.59
C TYR A 30 2.27 -2.18 -11.71
N THR A 31 1.47 -2.59 -12.71
CA THR A 31 0.09 -2.13 -12.87
C THR A 31 -0.84 -2.85 -11.89
N ASN A 32 -2.00 -2.27 -11.56
CA ASN A 32 -2.97 -2.90 -10.67
C ASN A 32 -3.37 -4.32 -11.11
N TYR A 33 -3.40 -4.56 -12.42
CA TYR A 33 -3.63 -5.88 -13.01
C TYR A 33 -2.50 -6.88 -12.69
N GLN A 34 -1.25 -6.47 -12.87
CA GLN A 34 -0.11 -7.33 -12.56
C GLN A 34 0.01 -7.60 -11.06
N ILE A 35 -0.29 -6.60 -10.21
CA ILE A 35 -0.33 -6.76 -8.75
C ILE A 35 -1.42 -7.77 -8.35
N ALA A 36 -2.59 -7.66 -8.97
CA ALA A 36 -3.71 -8.58 -8.76
C ALA A 36 -3.33 -10.01 -9.11
N GLN A 37 -2.67 -10.23 -10.26
CA GLN A 37 -2.14 -11.54 -10.63
C GLN A 37 -1.07 -12.05 -9.66
N ALA A 38 -0.09 -11.21 -9.32
CA ALA A 38 1.03 -11.59 -8.46
C ALA A 38 0.61 -11.95 -7.03
N LEU A 39 -0.46 -11.32 -6.52
CA LEU A 39 -1.03 -11.60 -5.21
C LEU A 39 -2.23 -12.55 -5.25
N THR A 40 -2.66 -12.97 -6.45
CA THR A 40 -3.86 -13.82 -6.68
C THR A 40 -5.11 -13.23 -5.99
N ILE A 41 -5.31 -11.92 -6.14
CA ILE A 41 -6.48 -11.18 -5.61
C ILE A 41 -7.15 -10.35 -6.71
N SER A 42 -8.38 -9.91 -6.49
CA SER A 42 -9.08 -9.06 -7.46
C SER A 42 -8.43 -7.68 -7.60
N ILE A 43 -8.50 -7.12 -8.80
CA ILE A 43 -8.02 -5.75 -9.12
C ILE A 43 -8.71 -4.72 -8.22
N ASP A 44 -10.00 -4.93 -7.93
CA ASP A 44 -10.78 -4.08 -7.04
C ASP A 44 -10.21 -4.10 -5.61
N THR A 45 -9.79 -5.29 -5.14
CA THR A 45 -9.11 -5.45 -3.86
C THR A 45 -7.77 -4.69 -3.85
N VAL A 46 -6.99 -4.73 -4.94
CA VAL A 46 -5.75 -3.92 -5.05
C VAL A 46 -6.06 -2.42 -4.97
N SER A 47 -7.11 -1.97 -5.65
CA SER A 47 -7.57 -0.57 -5.59
C SER A 47 -7.93 -0.17 -4.17
N LEU A 48 -8.67 -1.01 -3.45
CA LEU A 48 -9.02 -0.77 -2.05
C LEU A 48 -7.78 -0.71 -1.14
N HIS A 49 -6.81 -1.61 -1.32
CA HIS A 49 -5.55 -1.57 -0.57
C HIS A 49 -4.79 -0.27 -0.83
N ARG A 50 -4.69 0.18 -2.09
CA ARG A 50 -4.05 1.47 -2.43
C ARG A 50 -4.74 2.64 -1.74
N SER A 51 -6.07 2.68 -1.78
CA SER A 51 -6.85 3.73 -1.12
C SER A 51 -6.65 3.75 0.40
N LYS A 52 -6.59 2.56 1.04
CA LYS A 52 -6.26 2.45 2.46
C LYS A 52 -4.85 2.95 2.75
N VAL A 53 -3.86 2.53 1.97
CA VAL A 53 -2.46 2.99 2.09
C VAL A 53 -2.36 4.49 1.95
N MET A 54 -2.97 5.07 0.92
CA MET A 54 -3.00 6.51 0.69
C MET A 54 -3.61 7.25 1.87
N ARG A 55 -4.75 6.77 2.39
CA ARG A 55 -5.39 7.34 3.58
C ARG A 55 -4.50 7.25 4.84
N LYS A 56 -3.78 6.14 5.03
CA LYS A 56 -2.87 5.95 6.17
C LYS A 56 -1.61 6.83 6.07
N LEU A 57 -1.08 7.01 4.87
CA LEU A 57 0.09 7.84 4.59
C LEU A 57 -0.25 9.32 4.39
N GLY A 58 -1.54 9.67 4.33
CA GLY A 58 -2.00 11.03 4.06
C GLY A 58 -1.75 11.50 2.61
N LEU A 59 -1.57 10.57 1.67
CA LEU A 59 -1.30 10.87 0.26
C LEU A 59 -2.60 11.11 -0.48
N ARG A 60 -2.63 12.12 -1.37
CA ARG A 60 -3.83 12.50 -2.12
C ARG A 60 -3.80 12.04 -3.57
N LYS A 61 -2.60 11.86 -4.14
CA LYS A 61 -2.43 11.52 -5.55
C LYS A 61 -1.75 10.16 -5.74
N PRO A 62 -2.11 9.40 -6.79
CA PRO A 62 -1.48 8.12 -7.11
C PRO A 62 0.02 8.26 -7.44
N ASN A 63 0.44 9.40 -8.02
CA ASN A 63 1.86 9.68 -8.26
C ASN A 63 2.66 9.85 -6.96
N GLU A 64 2.04 10.41 -5.91
CA GLU A 64 2.70 10.53 -4.60
C GLU A 64 2.90 9.14 -3.98
N LEU A 65 1.93 8.24 -4.15
CA LEU A 65 2.06 6.85 -3.72
C LEU A 65 3.23 6.16 -4.41
N LYS A 66 3.41 6.36 -5.72
CA LYS A 66 4.54 5.79 -6.47
C LYS A 66 5.88 6.32 -5.94
N ARG A 67 6.03 7.64 -5.84
CA ARG A 67 7.26 8.28 -5.32
C ARG A 67 7.58 7.83 -3.89
N PHE A 68 6.57 7.69 -3.04
CA PHE A 68 6.73 7.18 -1.70
C PHE A 68 7.17 5.71 -1.71
N ALA A 69 6.57 4.89 -2.58
CA ALA A 69 6.90 3.48 -2.72
C ALA A 69 8.36 3.28 -3.15
N GLU A 70 8.82 4.06 -4.14
CA GLU A 70 10.20 4.06 -4.64
C GLU A 70 11.20 4.34 -3.50
N GLY A 71 10.96 5.38 -2.71
CA GLY A 71 11.79 5.70 -1.54
C GLY A 71 11.69 4.67 -0.41
N TYR A 72 10.55 3.97 -0.28
CA TYR A 72 10.34 2.95 0.74
C TYR A 72 11.15 1.67 0.48
N ILE A 73 11.31 1.26 -0.78
CA ILE A 73 12.16 0.10 -1.13
C ILE A 73 13.64 0.42 -0.87
N GLN A 74 14.10 1.63 -1.18
CA GLN A 74 15.50 2.04 -0.98
C GLN A 74 15.97 1.99 0.49
N LEU A 75 15.07 2.00 1.46
CA LEU A 75 15.41 1.91 2.89
C LEU A 75 15.55 0.46 3.39
N LYS A 76 15.26 -0.52 2.53
CA LYS A 76 15.23 -1.94 2.89
C LYS A 76 16.50 -2.69 2.43
N GLU A 77 17.42 -2.00 1.74
CA GLU A 77 18.67 -2.52 1.18
C GLU A 77 19.89 -1.92 1.90
#